data_AF-A0A0D2TM84-F1
#
_entry.id   AF-A0A0D2TM84-F1
#
_cell.length_a   1.000
_cell.length_b   1.000
_cell.length_c   1.000
_cell.angle_alpha   90.00
_cell.angle_beta   90.00
_cell.angle_gamma   90.00
#
_symmetry.space_group_name_H-M   'P 1'
#
loop_
_entity.id
_entity.type
_entity.pdbx_description
1 polymer ?
#
loop_
_entity_poly.entity_id
_entity_poly.type
_entity_poly.pdbx_seq_one_letter_code
_entity_poly.pdbx_strand_id
1 'polypeptide(L)'
;MHLIPVSQDFCVAINDPEDAVFVNGKFCKDPKLAKAQDFYYSGLNIPRNTSNPVGSTVTPVNVAQIPGLNTLGISLVRIDYAPNGGLNPPHTHPRATEILVVVEGTLYVGFVTSNTDNRLITKVLYPGDVFVFPIGLIHFQFNVGKTNAVAFAALSSQNPGVITVANAVFGSNPPINPDVLVKAFQLDKNVVKNLQSKFWWANN
;
A
#
# COMPACT_ATOMS: atom_id res chain seq x y z
N MET A 1 -13.36 12.00 -7.20
CA MET A 1 -12.69 10.97 -8.00
C MET A 1 -12.81 11.39 -9.45
N HIS A 2 -11.80 12.05 -10.00
CA HIS A 2 -11.80 12.44 -11.42
C HIS A 2 -11.25 11.24 -12.19
N LEU A 3 -12.14 10.39 -12.69
CA LEU A 3 -11.75 9.37 -13.67
C LEU A 3 -11.38 10.14 -14.94
N ILE A 4 -10.14 9.99 -15.41
CA ILE A 4 -9.82 10.36 -16.80
C ILE A 4 -10.77 9.51 -17.66
N PRO A 5 -11.61 10.11 -18.53
CA PRO A 5 -12.48 9.33 -19.39
C PRO A 5 -11.64 8.35 -20.19
N VAL A 6 -11.92 7.05 -20.04
CA VAL A 6 -11.27 6.03 -20.86
C VAL A 6 -11.92 6.11 -22.24
N SER A 7 -11.22 6.72 -23.20
CA SER A 7 -11.75 7.00 -24.55
C SER A 7 -11.46 5.88 -25.55
N GLN A 8 -10.83 4.78 -25.10
CA GLN A 8 -10.40 3.63 -25.89
C GLN A 8 -10.35 2.38 -25.00
N ASP A 9 -10.27 1.18 -25.56
CA ASP A 9 -10.31 -0.05 -24.77
C ASP A 9 -9.13 -0.20 -23.78
N PHE A 10 -7.93 0.25 -24.15
CA PHE A 10 -6.73 0.17 -23.31
C PHE A 10 -5.69 1.22 -23.69
N CYS A 11 -4.74 1.47 -22.77
CA CYS A 11 -3.67 2.45 -22.95
C CYS A 11 -2.39 1.97 -22.25
N VAL A 12 -1.69 0.98 -22.82
CA VAL A 12 -0.52 0.35 -22.19
C VAL A 12 0.56 1.39 -21.89
N ALA A 13 0.94 1.54 -20.62
CA ALA A 13 1.99 2.48 -20.21
C ALA A 13 3.34 2.19 -20.88
N ILE A 14 4.06 3.25 -21.22
CA ILE A 14 5.48 3.20 -21.61
C ILE A 14 6.34 3.93 -20.58
N ASN A 15 7.65 3.72 -20.64
CA ASN A 15 8.61 4.57 -19.96
C ASN A 15 8.59 5.96 -20.60
N ASP A 16 8.82 6.99 -19.79
CA ASP A 16 8.74 8.38 -20.24
C ASP A 16 9.72 8.59 -21.41
N PRO A 17 9.24 9.06 -22.58
CA PRO A 17 10.11 9.43 -23.69
C PRO A 17 11.14 10.50 -23.27
N GLU A 18 12.23 10.61 -24.03
CA GLU A 18 13.20 11.70 -23.85
C GLU A 18 12.49 13.06 -23.99
N ASP A 19 12.77 13.98 -23.06
CA ASP A 19 12.14 15.31 -22.93
C ASP A 19 10.60 15.32 -22.82
N ALA A 20 10.00 14.21 -22.37
CA ALA A 20 8.57 14.14 -22.19
C ALA A 20 8.07 15.12 -21.11
N VAL A 21 6.95 15.79 -21.40
CA VAL A 21 6.24 16.60 -20.41
C VAL A 21 5.60 15.71 -19.35
N PHE A 22 5.50 16.22 -18.12
CA PHE A 22 4.80 15.50 -17.05
C PHE A 22 3.29 15.45 -17.33
N VAL A 23 2.73 14.25 -17.39
CA VAL A 23 1.29 14.01 -17.61
C VAL A 23 0.64 13.38 -16.39
N ASN A 24 -0.68 13.56 -16.23
CA ASN A 24 -1.44 12.84 -15.22
C ASN A 24 -1.61 11.37 -15.64
N GLY A 25 -0.75 10.48 -15.14
CA GLY A 25 -0.73 9.06 -15.48
C GLY A 25 0.56 8.67 -16.18
N LYS A 26 0.47 7.96 -17.30
CA LYS A 26 1.61 7.57 -18.14
C LYS A 26 1.27 7.68 -19.62
N PHE A 27 2.28 7.96 -20.43
CA PHE A 27 2.19 7.86 -21.90
C PHE A 27 1.84 6.45 -22.33
N CYS A 28 1.22 6.33 -23.51
CA CYS A 28 0.73 5.06 -24.00
C CYS A 28 1.47 4.57 -25.24
N LYS A 29 1.69 3.25 -25.28
CA LYS A 29 2.16 2.52 -26.45
C LYS A 29 1.10 2.58 -27.56
N ASP A 30 1.52 2.54 -28.83
CA ASP A 30 0.61 2.30 -29.96
C ASP A 30 -0.22 1.04 -29.68
N PRO A 31 -1.57 1.12 -29.68
CA PRO A 31 -2.44 -0.01 -29.41
C PRO A 31 -2.19 -1.24 -30.31
N LYS A 32 -1.71 -1.03 -31.55
CA LYS A 32 -1.38 -2.12 -32.48
C LYS A 32 -0.18 -2.95 -32.04
N LEU A 33 0.66 -2.43 -31.15
CA LEU A 33 1.85 -3.09 -30.63
C LEU A 33 1.62 -3.78 -29.28
N ALA A 34 0.42 -3.68 -28.72
CA ALA A 34 0.08 -4.29 -27.44
C ALA A 34 0.09 -5.83 -27.55
N LYS A 35 0.61 -6.48 -26.51
CA LYS A 35 0.70 -7.95 -26.41
C LYS A 35 0.18 -8.41 -25.05
N ALA A 36 -0.15 -9.70 -24.93
CA ALA A 36 -0.61 -10.28 -23.67
C ALA A 36 0.34 -10.00 -22.48
N GLN A 37 1.64 -9.97 -22.74
CA GLN A 37 2.66 -9.65 -21.72
C GLN A 37 2.52 -8.24 -21.12
N ASP A 38 1.90 -7.29 -21.82
CA ASP A 38 1.66 -5.94 -21.28
C ASP A 38 0.58 -5.95 -20.18
N PHE A 39 -0.22 -7.01 -20.08
CA PHE A 39 -1.36 -7.15 -19.16
C PHE A 39 -1.17 -8.28 -18.14
N TYR A 40 0.04 -8.82 -18.02
CA TYR A 40 0.31 -10.05 -17.28
C TYR A 40 1.38 -9.85 -16.22
N TYR A 41 1.18 -10.48 -15.06
CA TYR A 41 2.19 -10.61 -14.01
C TYR A 41 2.09 -12.00 -13.37
N SER A 42 3.24 -12.59 -13.07
CA SER A 42 3.35 -13.91 -12.44
C SER A 42 4.25 -13.90 -11.22
N GLY A 43 4.15 -14.93 -10.39
CA GLY A 43 5.00 -15.11 -9.21
C GLY A 43 4.32 -14.73 -7.90
N LEU A 44 3.06 -14.27 -7.92
CA LEU A 44 2.28 -14.06 -6.70
C LEU A 44 1.93 -15.37 -5.97
N ASN A 45 2.15 -16.53 -6.58
CA ASN A 45 2.03 -17.83 -5.91
C ASN A 45 3.25 -18.14 -5.02
N ILE A 46 4.34 -17.40 -5.15
CA ILE A 46 5.58 -17.63 -4.40
C ILE A 46 5.57 -16.72 -3.16
N PRO A 47 5.61 -17.28 -1.93
CA PRO A 47 5.71 -16.49 -0.71
C PRO A 47 6.96 -15.62 -0.69
N ARG A 48 6.85 -14.40 -0.17
CA ARG A 48 8.01 -13.52 0.03
C ARG A 48 8.63 -13.69 1.41
N ASN A 49 9.92 -13.37 1.51
CA ASN A 49 10.66 -13.42 2.76
C ASN A 49 10.12 -12.35 3.73
N THR A 50 9.66 -12.78 4.90
CA THR A 50 9.16 -11.91 5.97
C THR A 50 10.17 -11.72 7.12
N SER A 51 11.44 -12.09 6.90
CA SER A 51 12.54 -11.91 7.88
C SER A 51 13.00 -10.46 7.90
N ASN A 52 12.12 -9.57 8.35
CA ASN A 52 12.35 -8.15 8.51
C ASN A 52 11.69 -7.66 9.82
N PRO A 53 12.01 -6.45 10.31
CA PRO A 53 11.56 -6.00 11.63
C PRO A 53 10.04 -5.96 11.84
N VAL A 54 9.25 -5.81 10.77
CA VAL A 54 7.78 -5.82 10.89
C VAL A 54 7.19 -7.21 10.64
N GLY A 55 7.96 -8.17 10.15
CA GLY A 55 7.48 -9.52 9.90
C GLY A 55 6.47 -9.61 8.75
N SER A 56 6.50 -8.71 7.77
CA SER A 56 5.61 -8.78 6.61
C SER A 56 6.29 -8.27 5.34
N THR A 57 5.83 -8.72 4.18
CA THR A 57 6.32 -8.22 2.88
C THR A 57 5.16 -8.01 1.94
N VAL A 58 5.12 -6.81 1.36
CA VAL A 58 4.11 -6.39 0.38
C VAL A 58 4.68 -6.59 -1.02
N THR A 59 3.96 -7.29 -1.90
CA THR A 59 4.30 -7.45 -3.31
C THR A 59 3.28 -6.69 -4.16
N PRO A 60 3.59 -5.46 -4.62
CA PRO A 60 2.66 -4.67 -5.42
C PRO A 60 2.55 -5.23 -6.84
N VAL A 61 1.34 -5.12 -7.40
CA VAL A 61 1.02 -5.36 -8.81
C VAL A 61 0.18 -4.18 -9.29
N ASN A 62 0.86 -3.04 -9.43
CA ASN A 62 0.28 -1.80 -9.91
C ASN A 62 0.78 -1.48 -11.33
N VAL A 63 0.51 -0.28 -11.85
CA VAL A 63 0.90 0.10 -13.22
C VAL A 63 2.40 -0.03 -13.50
N ALA A 64 3.26 -0.02 -12.48
CA ALA A 64 4.70 -0.25 -12.64
C ALA A 64 5.04 -1.72 -12.94
N GLN A 65 4.23 -2.68 -12.47
CA GLN A 65 4.42 -4.11 -12.74
C GLN A 65 3.59 -4.60 -13.94
N ILE A 66 2.37 -4.07 -14.12
CA ILE A 66 1.51 -4.34 -15.27
C ILE A 66 1.21 -3.02 -15.99
N PRO A 67 1.98 -2.68 -17.04
CA PRO A 67 1.78 -1.42 -17.77
C PRO A 67 0.38 -1.26 -18.36
N GLY A 68 -0.29 -2.37 -18.70
CA GLY A 68 -1.67 -2.40 -19.16
C GLY A 68 -2.71 -1.92 -18.15
N LEU A 69 -2.38 -1.77 -16.87
CA LEU A 69 -3.28 -1.18 -15.86
C LEU A 69 -3.46 0.33 -16.02
N ASN A 70 -2.65 0.99 -16.85
CA ASN A 70 -2.76 2.41 -17.09
C ASN A 70 -4.15 2.77 -17.65
N THR A 71 -4.75 3.82 -17.09
CA THR A 71 -6.14 4.30 -17.31
C THR A 71 -7.26 3.40 -16.78
N LEU A 72 -6.98 2.18 -16.28
CA LEU A 72 -8.02 1.22 -15.87
C LEU A 72 -8.49 1.38 -14.40
N GLY A 73 -7.81 2.22 -13.62
CA GLY A 73 -8.28 2.61 -12.30
C GLY A 73 -8.25 1.49 -11.24
N ILE A 74 -7.47 0.43 -11.44
CA ILE A 74 -7.31 -0.67 -10.47
C ILE A 74 -5.86 -1.14 -10.34
N SER A 75 -5.53 -1.77 -9.21
CA SER A 75 -4.30 -2.52 -8.98
C SER A 75 -4.51 -3.67 -8.01
N LEU A 76 -3.53 -4.56 -7.88
CA LEU A 76 -3.55 -5.68 -6.94
C LEU A 76 -2.29 -5.64 -6.05
N VAL A 77 -2.36 -6.27 -4.88
CA VAL A 77 -1.22 -6.53 -4.02
C VAL A 77 -1.36 -7.91 -3.38
N ARG A 78 -0.22 -8.60 -3.17
CA ARG A 78 -0.11 -9.74 -2.25
C ARG A 78 0.63 -9.29 -1.00
N ILE A 79 0.22 -9.78 0.16
CA ILE A 79 0.91 -9.53 1.42
C ILE A 79 1.17 -10.86 2.12
N ASP A 80 2.44 -11.10 2.45
CA ASP A 80 2.89 -12.24 3.24
C ASP A 80 3.20 -11.78 4.67
N TYR A 81 2.73 -12.51 5.67
CA TYR A 81 2.92 -12.20 7.09
C TYR A 81 3.58 -13.37 7.83
N ALA A 82 4.64 -13.07 8.57
CA ALA A 82 5.28 -13.97 9.52
C ALA A 82 4.29 -14.37 10.64
N PRO A 83 4.47 -15.54 11.27
CA PRO A 83 3.62 -15.99 12.37
C PRO A 83 3.90 -15.14 13.61
N ASN A 84 2.95 -15.11 14.55
CA ASN A 84 3.11 -14.50 15.86
C ASN A 84 3.46 -13.00 15.82
N GLY A 85 2.82 -12.25 14.92
CA GLY A 85 2.89 -10.79 14.93
C GLY A 85 3.48 -10.12 13.69
N GLY A 86 3.48 -10.81 12.53
CA GLY A 86 3.71 -10.13 11.26
C GLY A 86 2.74 -8.96 11.07
N LEU A 87 3.27 -7.77 10.82
CA LEU A 87 2.55 -6.50 10.82
C LEU A 87 2.72 -5.81 9.48
N ASN A 88 1.62 -5.50 8.80
CA ASN A 88 1.60 -4.38 7.86
C ASN A 88 1.21 -3.13 8.67
N PRO A 89 2.17 -2.23 8.95
CA PRO A 89 2.01 -1.18 9.96
C PRO A 89 0.91 -0.16 9.58
N PRO A 90 0.48 0.70 10.51
CA PRO A 90 -0.47 1.77 10.21
C PRO A 90 -0.06 2.58 8.98
N HIS A 91 -0.89 2.54 7.94
CA HIS A 91 -0.66 3.21 6.67
C HIS A 91 -1.96 3.71 6.05
N THR A 92 -1.86 4.51 5.00
CA THR A 92 -3.01 4.98 4.22
C THR A 92 -2.69 5.00 2.72
N HIS A 93 -3.73 4.82 1.91
CA HIS A 93 -3.70 4.96 0.46
C HIS A 93 -4.35 6.29 0.07
N PRO A 94 -3.58 7.32 -0.33
CA PRO A 94 -4.13 8.64 -0.62
C PRO A 94 -5.02 8.67 -1.87
N ARG A 95 -4.94 7.65 -2.73
CA ARG A 95 -5.61 7.63 -4.04
C ARG A 95 -6.47 6.39 -4.29
N ALA A 96 -6.68 5.51 -3.31
CA ALA A 96 -7.49 4.31 -3.52
C ALA A 96 -8.20 3.84 -2.25
N THR A 97 -9.41 3.30 -2.43
CA THR A 97 -10.02 2.34 -1.50
C THR A 97 -9.38 0.98 -1.73
N GLU A 98 -9.22 0.19 -0.66
CA GLU A 98 -8.70 -1.17 -0.70
C GLU A 98 -9.78 -2.17 -0.26
N ILE A 99 -9.84 -3.32 -0.93
CA ILE A 99 -10.59 -4.50 -0.47
C ILE A 99 -9.64 -5.68 -0.37
N LEU A 100 -9.54 -6.26 0.82
CA LEU A 100 -8.59 -7.32 1.16
C LEU A 100 -9.34 -8.63 1.41
N VAL A 101 -8.82 -9.73 0.87
CA VAL A 101 -9.25 -11.10 1.14
C VAL A 101 -8.09 -11.89 1.77
N VAL A 102 -8.39 -12.62 2.84
CA VAL A 102 -7.43 -13.56 3.45
C VAL A 102 -7.51 -14.88 2.71
N VAL A 103 -6.36 -15.43 2.31
CA VAL A 103 -6.31 -16.75 1.65
C VAL A 103 -5.67 -17.81 2.55
N GLU A 104 -4.82 -17.41 3.50
CA GLU A 104 -4.19 -18.30 4.47
C GLU A 104 -4.01 -17.58 5.82
N GLY A 105 -4.05 -18.34 6.93
CA GLY A 105 -3.74 -17.84 8.27
C GLY A 105 -4.87 -17.05 8.93
N THR A 106 -4.53 -16.11 9.81
CA THR A 106 -5.51 -15.34 10.59
C THR A 106 -5.02 -13.92 10.82
N LEU A 107 -5.79 -12.95 10.34
CA LEU A 107 -5.41 -11.53 10.41
C LEU A 107 -6.37 -10.74 11.28
N TYR A 108 -5.84 -10.03 12.27
CA TYR A 108 -6.51 -8.93 12.93
C TYR A 108 -6.31 -7.66 12.08
N VAL A 109 -7.39 -7.11 11.54
CA VAL A 109 -7.34 -5.94 10.66
C VAL A 109 -8.18 -4.80 11.22
N GLY A 110 -7.88 -3.56 10.83
CA GLY A 110 -8.76 -2.45 11.16
C GLY A 110 -8.36 -1.14 10.53
N PHE A 111 -9.31 -0.20 10.55
CA PHE A 111 -9.09 1.21 10.19
C PHE A 111 -9.65 2.15 11.25
N VAL A 112 -9.17 3.39 11.24
CA VAL A 112 -9.60 4.44 12.16
C VAL A 112 -10.39 5.49 11.40
N THR A 113 -11.58 5.85 11.88
CA THR A 113 -12.40 6.92 11.28
C THR A 113 -11.76 8.29 11.47
N SER A 114 -12.17 9.28 10.68
CA SER A 114 -11.71 10.67 10.84
C SER A 114 -12.14 11.29 12.18
N ASN A 115 -11.57 12.44 12.50
CA ASN A 115 -11.99 13.29 13.61
C ASN A 115 -13.50 13.63 13.53
N THR A 116 -14.17 13.85 14.67
CA THR A 116 -13.64 13.85 16.04
C THR A 116 -13.58 12.47 16.71
N ASP A 117 -14.21 11.46 16.13
CA ASP A 117 -14.42 10.18 16.82
C ASP A 117 -13.16 9.33 16.93
N ASN A 118 -12.30 9.35 15.90
CA ASN A 118 -11.12 8.50 15.82
C ASN A 118 -11.41 7.03 16.18
N ARG A 119 -12.58 6.54 15.77
CA ARG A 119 -13.10 5.24 16.18
C ARG A 119 -12.42 4.13 15.40
N LEU A 120 -11.90 3.14 16.11
CA LEU A 120 -11.38 1.91 15.52
C LEU A 120 -12.53 1.01 15.05
N ILE A 121 -12.50 0.62 13.77
CA ILE A 121 -13.34 -0.44 13.21
C ILE A 121 -12.43 -1.62 12.88
N THR A 122 -12.73 -2.78 13.44
CA THR A 122 -11.81 -3.93 13.39
C THR A 122 -12.52 -5.27 13.35
N LYS A 123 -11.83 -6.29 12.83
CA LYS A 123 -12.28 -7.68 12.77
C LYS A 123 -11.07 -8.62 12.73
N VAL A 124 -11.25 -9.84 13.25
CA VAL A 124 -10.35 -10.97 12.98
C VAL A 124 -10.91 -11.73 11.77
N LEU A 125 -10.07 -11.88 10.74
CA LEU A 125 -10.39 -12.52 9.47
C LEU A 125 -9.73 -13.89 9.38
N TYR A 126 -10.45 -14.83 8.78
CA TYR A 126 -10.03 -16.18 8.43
C TYR A 126 -9.99 -16.36 6.90
N PRO A 127 -9.43 -17.46 6.38
CA PRO A 127 -9.39 -17.69 4.92
C PRO A 127 -10.79 -17.62 4.29
N GLY A 128 -10.92 -16.81 3.24
CA GLY A 128 -12.18 -16.52 2.56
C GLY A 128 -12.88 -15.24 3.04
N ASP A 129 -12.53 -14.71 4.22
CA ASP A 129 -13.10 -13.46 4.72
C ASP A 129 -12.53 -12.25 3.97
N VAL A 130 -13.38 -11.23 3.83
CA VAL A 130 -13.07 -9.98 3.12
C VAL A 130 -13.28 -8.78 4.04
N PHE A 131 -12.45 -7.74 3.90
CA PHE A 131 -12.59 -6.48 4.63
C PHE A 131 -12.22 -5.28 3.73
N VAL A 132 -12.92 -4.17 3.90
CA VAL A 132 -12.76 -2.96 3.07
C VAL A 132 -12.12 -1.85 3.90
N PHE A 133 -11.10 -1.19 3.34
CA PHE A 133 -10.46 -0.01 3.90
C PHE A 133 -10.80 1.22 3.04
N PRO A 134 -11.58 2.18 3.55
CA PRO A 134 -11.95 3.37 2.79
C PRO A 134 -10.73 4.23 2.43
N ILE A 135 -10.78 4.84 1.24
CA ILE A 135 -9.73 5.75 0.74
C ILE A 135 -9.29 6.77 1.79
N GLY A 136 -7.97 6.92 1.94
CA GLY A 136 -7.37 7.92 2.82
C GLY A 136 -7.40 7.61 4.32
N LEU A 137 -8.13 6.59 4.79
CA LEU A 137 -8.15 6.24 6.21
C LEU A 137 -6.92 5.42 6.62
N ILE A 138 -6.41 5.70 7.83
CA ILE A 138 -5.32 4.94 8.44
C ILE A 138 -5.84 3.55 8.78
N HIS A 139 -5.15 2.52 8.32
CA HIS A 139 -5.48 1.12 8.55
C HIS A 139 -4.23 0.25 8.70
N PHE A 140 -4.43 -0.99 9.16
CA PHE A 140 -3.36 -1.95 9.43
C PHE A 140 -3.85 -3.39 9.31
N GLN A 141 -2.90 -4.33 9.21
CA GLN A 141 -3.16 -5.76 9.36
C GLN A 141 -2.08 -6.41 10.23
N PHE A 142 -2.48 -7.28 11.14
CA PHE A 142 -1.60 -7.93 12.10
C PHE A 142 -1.91 -9.44 12.17
N ASN A 143 -0.91 -10.28 11.94
CA ASN A 143 -1.05 -11.72 12.03
C ASN A 143 -1.04 -12.18 13.49
N VAL A 144 -2.23 -12.46 14.02
CA VAL A 144 -2.43 -13.01 15.38
C VAL A 144 -2.32 -14.54 15.41
N GLY A 145 -2.18 -15.18 14.25
CA GLY A 145 -2.03 -16.62 14.12
C GLY A 145 -0.64 -17.12 14.46
N LYS A 146 -0.54 -18.41 14.76
CA LYS A 146 0.72 -19.14 15.00
C LYS A 146 1.41 -19.62 13.72
N THR A 147 0.74 -19.45 12.58
CA THR A 147 1.24 -19.81 11.25
C THR A 147 1.39 -18.56 10.40
N ASN A 148 2.06 -18.69 9.25
CA ASN A 148 2.06 -17.62 8.25
C ASN A 148 0.62 -17.27 7.84
N ALA A 149 0.44 -16.03 7.43
CA ALA A 149 -0.79 -15.57 6.81
C ALA A 149 -0.50 -14.95 5.45
N VAL A 150 -1.45 -15.08 4.54
CA VAL A 150 -1.37 -14.52 3.20
C VAL A 150 -2.69 -13.83 2.89
N ALA A 151 -2.60 -12.61 2.37
CA ALA A 151 -3.75 -11.87 1.88
C ALA A 151 -3.48 -11.29 0.50
N PHE A 152 -4.56 -11.10 -0.25
CA PHE A 152 -4.55 -10.32 -1.48
C PHE A 152 -5.47 -9.13 -1.30
N ALA A 153 -5.13 -7.99 -1.89
CA ALA A 153 -6.02 -6.86 -1.91
C ALA A 153 -6.08 -6.20 -3.29
N ALA A 154 -7.27 -5.79 -3.69
CA ALA A 154 -7.50 -4.96 -4.87
C ALA A 154 -7.68 -3.51 -4.44
N LEU A 155 -7.12 -2.58 -5.21
CA LEU A 155 -7.18 -1.15 -4.92
C LEU A 155 -7.81 -0.42 -6.09
N SER A 156 -8.64 0.58 -5.81
CA SER A 156 -9.38 1.38 -6.79
C SER A 156 -8.52 2.47 -7.48
N SER A 157 -7.26 2.17 -7.78
CA SER A 157 -6.37 3.04 -8.56
C SER A 157 -5.23 2.24 -9.17
N GLN A 158 -4.79 2.61 -10.38
CA GLN A 158 -3.57 2.07 -10.99
C GLN A 158 -2.29 2.39 -10.20
N ASN A 159 -2.35 3.44 -9.37
CA ASN A 159 -1.29 3.87 -8.47
C ASN A 159 -1.94 4.39 -7.17
N PRO A 160 -2.20 3.51 -6.20
CA PRO A 160 -2.85 3.88 -4.94
C PRO A 160 -1.99 4.83 -4.09
N GLY A 161 -0.67 4.72 -4.20
CA GLY A 161 0.29 5.32 -3.28
C GLY A 161 0.20 4.69 -1.89
N VAL A 162 1.24 4.82 -1.08
CA VAL A 162 1.21 4.35 0.30
C VAL A 162 1.92 5.36 1.19
N ILE A 163 1.31 5.67 2.33
CA ILE A 163 1.91 6.49 3.37
C ILE A 163 1.94 5.64 4.64
N THR A 164 3.08 5.03 4.92
CA THR A 164 3.32 4.39 6.22
C THR A 164 3.50 5.49 7.26
N VAL A 165 2.57 5.57 8.22
CA VAL A 165 2.41 6.73 9.11
C VAL A 165 3.72 7.04 9.83
N ALA A 166 4.34 6.05 10.44
CA ALA A 166 5.55 6.29 11.22
C ALA A 166 6.75 6.69 10.34
N ASN A 167 6.91 6.09 9.15
CA ASN A 167 7.96 6.50 8.21
C ASN A 167 7.75 7.94 7.74
N ALA A 168 6.52 8.34 7.43
CA ALA A 168 6.22 9.69 6.97
C ALA A 168 6.40 10.74 8.07
N VAL A 169 5.99 10.44 9.31
CA VAL A 169 6.03 11.39 10.43
C VAL A 169 7.44 11.57 10.97
N PHE A 170 8.15 10.47 11.15
CA PHE A 170 9.39 10.49 11.93
C PHE A 170 10.62 10.12 11.07
N GLY A 171 10.44 9.48 9.90
CA GLY A 171 11.50 9.08 8.97
C GLY A 171 11.54 9.84 7.65
N SER A 172 10.89 11.01 7.58
CA SER A 172 10.91 11.84 6.38
C SER A 172 12.33 12.32 6.05
N ASN A 173 12.59 12.61 4.77
CA ASN A 173 13.83 13.22 4.34
C ASN A 173 13.53 14.47 3.48
N PRO A 174 13.88 15.70 3.93
CA PRO A 174 14.48 16.01 5.24
C PRO A 174 13.55 15.68 6.43
N PRO A 175 14.10 15.49 7.65
CA PRO A 175 13.29 15.16 8.82
C PRO A 175 12.39 16.33 9.22
N ILE A 176 11.16 16.03 9.68
CA ILE A 176 10.28 17.04 10.30
C ILE A 176 11.00 17.66 11.50
N ASN A 177 10.87 18.98 11.65
CA ASN A 177 11.43 19.69 12.80
C ASN A 177 10.99 19.02 14.12
N PRO A 178 11.93 18.59 14.98
CA PRO A 178 11.60 17.90 16.23
C PRO A 178 10.64 18.68 17.13
N ASP A 179 10.70 20.02 17.11
CA ASP A 179 9.82 20.86 17.94
C ASP A 179 8.35 20.81 17.49
N VAL A 180 8.11 20.58 16.20
CA VAL A 180 6.74 20.30 15.67
C VAL A 180 6.23 18.99 16.25
N LEU A 181 7.06 17.93 16.22
CA LEU A 181 6.66 16.61 16.71
C LEU A 181 6.54 16.55 18.24
N VAL A 182 7.37 17.30 18.97
CA VAL A 182 7.23 17.48 20.43
C VAL A 182 5.85 18.03 20.77
N LYS A 183 5.40 19.07 20.06
CA LYS A 183 4.08 19.67 20.28
C LYS A 183 2.95 18.77 19.80
N ALA A 184 3.09 18.12 18.64
CA ALA A 184 2.06 17.27 18.05
C ALA A 184 1.82 15.98 18.85
N PHE A 185 2.88 15.32 19.32
CA PHE A 185 2.81 14.05 20.04
C PHE A 185 2.87 14.20 21.56
N GLN A 186 3.12 15.42 22.07
CA GLN A 186 3.26 15.73 23.50
C GLN A 186 4.35 14.88 24.18
N LEU A 187 5.48 14.72 23.49
CA LEU A 187 6.61 13.91 23.94
C LEU A 187 7.83 14.76 24.22
N ASP A 188 8.75 14.24 25.04
CA ASP A 188 10.07 14.82 25.23
C ASP A 188 10.86 14.87 23.92
N LYS A 189 11.64 15.95 23.73
CA LYS A 189 12.47 16.14 22.54
C LYS A 189 13.46 15.00 22.32
N ASN A 190 13.97 14.39 23.40
CA ASN A 190 14.86 13.24 23.31
C ASN A 190 14.14 11.97 22.85
N VAL A 191 12.88 11.79 23.24
CA VAL A 191 12.04 10.68 22.75
C VAL A 191 11.75 10.87 21.26
N VAL A 192 11.39 12.08 20.84
CA VAL A 192 11.18 12.41 19.42
C VAL A 192 12.45 12.13 18.61
N LYS A 193 13.62 12.63 19.05
CA LYS A 193 14.89 12.35 18.38
C LYS A 193 15.24 10.86 18.36
N ASN A 194 14.93 10.13 19.45
CA ASN A 194 15.11 8.69 19.48
C ASN A 194 14.22 8.01 18.45
N LEU A 195 12.94 8.38 18.35
CA LEU A 195 12.06 7.90 17.30
C LEU A 195 12.67 8.21 15.93
N GLN A 196 13.01 9.48 15.63
CA GLN A 196 13.68 9.93 14.39
C GLN A 196 14.99 9.20 14.06
N SER A 197 15.69 8.65 15.06
CA SER A 197 16.90 7.85 14.83
C SER A 197 16.62 6.40 14.47
N LYS A 198 15.40 5.90 14.69
CA LYS A 198 15.04 4.49 14.50
C LYS A 198 14.70 4.12 13.05
N PHE A 199 14.65 5.07 12.10
CA PHE A 199 13.89 4.82 10.87
C PHE A 199 14.37 3.70 9.95
N TRP A 200 13.34 3.10 9.38
CA TRP A 200 13.16 1.69 9.10
C TRP A 200 13.24 1.37 7.60
N TRP A 201 13.47 0.09 7.33
CA TRP A 201 13.44 -0.58 6.04
C TRP A 201 12.23 -0.16 5.17
N ALA A 202 12.47 0.07 3.88
CA ALA A 202 11.39 0.30 2.92
C ALA A 202 10.62 -1.02 2.71
N ASN A 203 9.37 -1.08 3.16
CA ASN A 203 8.47 -2.24 2.93
C ASN A 203 7.72 -2.16 1.59
N ASN A 204 8.24 -1.39 0.63
CA ASN A 204 7.57 -1.14 -0.65
C ASN A 204 8.35 -1.78 -1.80
#